data_AF-W7WY27-F1
#
_entry.id   AF-W7WY27-F1
#
_cell.length_a   1.000
_cell.length_b   1.000
_cell.length_c   1.000
_cell.angle_alpha   90.00
_cell.angle_beta   90.00
_cell.angle_gamma   90.00
#
_symmetry.space_group_name_H-M   'P 1'
#
loop_
_entity.id
_entity.type
_entity.pdbx_description
1 polymer ?
#
loop_
_entity_poly.entity_id
_entity_poly.type
_entity_poly.pdbx_seq_one_letter_code
_entity_poly.pdbx_strand_id
1 'polypeptide(L)'
;MPQEAGAQAQRLKELEALSRRLGQTQLMIETPYRNGALLRALLSALAPDTWLSVSCGLTLPGGWTRSARVAQWRQRPMELPADVPAVFALLAG
;
A
#
# COMPACT_ATOMS: atom_id res chain seq x y z
N MET A 1 -10.10 13.37 12.77
CA MET A 1 -10.50 12.72 14.04
C MET A 1 -9.51 11.59 14.35
N PRO A 2 -8.95 11.48 15.56
CA PRO A 2 -7.94 10.46 15.91
C PRO A 2 -8.43 9.00 15.85
N GLN A 3 -9.75 8.80 15.95
CA GLN A 3 -10.38 7.48 16.04
C GLN A 3 -10.35 6.68 14.73
N GLU A 4 -10.35 7.38 13.58
CA GLU A 4 -10.31 6.76 12.25
C GLU A 4 -8.95 6.15 11.93
N ALA A 5 -7.86 6.77 12.39
CA ALA A 5 -6.50 6.29 12.13
C ALA A 5 -6.22 4.93 12.81
N GLY A 6 -6.74 4.73 14.02
CA GLY A 6 -6.62 3.46 14.75
C GLY A 6 -7.37 2.32 14.06
N ALA A 7 -8.62 2.57 13.65
CA ALA A 7 -9.43 1.60 12.92
C ALA A 7 -8.82 1.23 11.55
N GLN A 8 -8.26 2.22 10.84
CA GLN A 8 -7.57 1.98 9.57
C GLN A 8 -6.33 1.09 9.75
N ALA A 9 -5.48 1.37 10.75
CA ALA A 9 -4.30 0.57 11.00
C ALA A 9 -4.65 -0.88 11.40
N GLN A 10 -5.69 -1.06 12.21
CA GLN A 10 -6.18 -2.38 12.59
C GLN A 10 -6.68 -3.16 11.36
N ARG A 11 -7.43 -2.51 10.47
CA ARG A 11 -7.92 -3.14 9.25
C ARG A 11 -6.80 -3.59 8.32
N LEU A 12 -5.72 -2.81 8.21
CA LEU A 12 -4.55 -3.20 7.41
C LEU A 12 -3.85 -4.44 7.97
N LYS A 13 -3.73 -4.55 9.30
CA LYS A 13 -3.18 -5.75 9.95
C LYS A 13 -4.04 -6.99 9.73
N GLU A 14 -5.36 -6.84 9.75
CA GLU A 14 -6.29 -7.93 9.42
C GLU A 14 -6.13 -8.42 7.97
N LEU A 15 -5.97 -7.50 7.02
CA LEU A 15 -5.73 -7.84 5.62
C LEU A 15 -4.38 -8.55 5.43
N GLU A 16 -3.34 -8.10 6.13
CA GLU A 16 -2.03 -8.77 6.12
C GLU A 16 -2.12 -10.19 6.72
N ALA A 17 -2.82 -10.36 7.84
CA ALA A 17 -3.04 -11.67 8.44
C ALA A 17 -3.86 -12.60 7.53
N LEU A 18 -4.89 -12.07 6.85
CA LEU A 18 -5.67 -12.81 5.86
C LEU A 18 -4.80 -13.25 4.68
N SER A 19 -3.95 -12.35 4.18
CA SER A 19 -3.00 -12.65 3.10
C SER A 19 -2.09 -13.81 3.46
N ARG A 20 -1.51 -13.79 4.67
CA ARG A 20 -0.65 -14.85 5.21
C ARG A 20 -1.40 -16.17 5.34
N ARG A 21 -2.63 -16.13 5.86
CA ARG A 21 -3.45 -17.33 6.08
C ARG A 21 -3.85 -18.01 4.78
N LEU A 22 -4.21 -17.24 3.77
CA LEU A 22 -4.76 -17.76 2.51
C LEU A 22 -3.73 -17.86 1.38
N GLY A 23 -2.50 -17.36 1.58
CA GLY A 23 -1.52 -17.23 0.50
C GLY A 23 -2.03 -16.34 -0.64
N GLN A 24 -2.85 -15.33 -0.31
CA GLN A 24 -3.60 -14.55 -1.29
C GLN A 24 -3.24 -13.07 -1.22
N THR A 25 -2.97 -12.48 -2.38
CA THR A 25 -2.78 -11.04 -2.53
C THR A 25 -4.06 -10.28 -2.19
N GLN A 26 -3.93 -9.21 -1.41
CA GLN A 26 -5.03 -8.28 -1.14
C GLN A 26 -4.84 -7.03 -2.00
N LEU A 27 -5.86 -6.70 -2.81
CA LEU A 27 -5.86 -5.56 -3.72
C LEU A 27 -6.67 -4.40 -3.14
N MET A 28 -6.18 -3.18 -3.36
CA MET A 28 -6.77 -1.97 -2.83
C MET A 28 -6.63 -0.82 -3.82
N ILE A 29 -7.64 0.04 -3.85
CA ILE A 29 -7.62 1.34 -4.53
C ILE A 29 -8.10 2.42 -3.58
N GLU A 30 -7.73 3.66 -3.86
CA GLU A 30 -8.21 4.83 -3.15
C GLU A 30 -8.25 6.02 -4.13
N THR A 31 -8.95 7.08 -3.75
CA THR A 31 -8.99 8.32 -4.54
C THR A 31 -7.58 8.93 -4.69
N PRO A 32 -7.22 9.51 -5.86
CA PRO A 32 -5.86 10.00 -6.14
C PRO A 32 -5.24 10.85 -5.03
N TYR A 33 -5.98 11.84 -4.51
CA TYR A 33 -5.47 12.76 -3.49
C TYR A 33 -5.23 12.08 -2.13
N ARG A 34 -5.74 10.86 -1.92
CA ARG A 34 -5.55 10.06 -0.70
C ARG A 34 -4.53 8.92 -0.88
N ASN A 35 -4.04 8.67 -2.10
CA ASN A 35 -3.06 7.60 -2.36
C ASN A 35 -1.78 7.77 -1.53
N GLY A 36 -1.26 9.00 -1.40
CA GLY A 36 -0.09 9.26 -0.55
C GLY A 36 -0.35 8.95 0.93
N ALA A 37 -1.55 9.25 1.44
CA ALA A 37 -1.94 8.89 2.80
C ALA A 37 -2.07 7.37 2.98
N LEU A 38 -2.64 6.68 1.98
CA LEU A 38 -2.74 5.24 1.98
C LEU A 38 -1.37 4.56 1.98
N LEU A 39 -0.43 5.01 1.14
CA LEU A 39 0.93 4.49 1.10
C LEU A 39 1.61 4.65 2.47
N ARG A 40 1.52 5.81 3.11
CA ARG A 40 2.07 6.02 4.46
C ARG A 40 1.45 5.08 5.50
N ALA A 41 0.14 4.87 5.46
CA ALA A 41 -0.55 3.95 6.36
C ALA A 41 -0.07 2.50 6.16
N LEU A 42 0.04 2.04 4.91
CA LEU A 42 0.57 0.71 4.56
C LEU A 42 2.01 0.54 5.06
N LEU A 43 2.88 1.51 4.77
CA LEU A 43 4.28 1.46 5.20
C LEU A 43 4.44 1.53 6.72
N SER A 44 3.49 2.12 7.45
CA SER A 44 3.51 2.16 8.92
C SER A 44 2.95 0.89 9.55
N ALA A 45 1.94 0.27 8.96
CA ALA A 45 1.18 -0.83 9.58
C ALA A 45 1.76 -2.22 9.27
N LEU A 46 2.27 -2.42 8.05
CA LEU A 46 2.67 -3.74 7.55
C LEU A 46 4.04 -4.18 8.10
N ALA A 47 4.22 -5.50 8.18
CA ALA A 47 5.48 -6.13 8.53
C ALA A 47 6.57 -5.84 7.47
N PRO A 48 7.86 -5.75 7.86
CA PRO A 48 8.94 -5.37 6.96
C PRO A 48 9.19 -6.36 5.80
N ASP A 49 8.82 -7.63 5.99
CA ASP A 49 8.97 -8.73 5.05
C ASP A 49 7.80 -8.84 4.04
N THR A 50 6.65 -8.23 4.34
CA THR A 50 5.49 -8.17 3.45
C THR A 50 5.85 -7.53 2.12
N TRP A 51 5.44 -8.16 1.03
CA TRP A 51 5.54 -7.60 -0.31
C TRP A 51 4.46 -6.55 -0.52
N LEU A 52 4.88 -5.40 -1.02
CA LEU A 52 3.98 -4.31 -1.43
C LEU A 52 4.29 -3.93 -2.88
N SER A 53 3.27 -4.01 -3.73
CA SER A 53 3.27 -3.47 -5.08
C SER A 53 2.42 -2.21 -5.16
N VAL A 54 2.96 -1.19 -5.81
CA VAL A 54 2.24 0.03 -6.16
C VAL A 54 2.37 0.23 -7.66
N SER A 55 1.23 0.34 -8.32
CA SER A 55 1.11 0.61 -9.75
C SER A 55 0.37 1.92 -9.95
N CYS A 56 1.06 2.95 -10.44
CA CYS A 56 0.52 4.30 -10.57
C CYS A 56 0.38 4.69 -12.05
N GLY A 57 -0.81 5.15 -12.44
CA GLY A 57 -1.06 5.66 -13.79
C GLY A 57 -0.70 4.69 -14.92
N LEU A 58 -0.97 3.38 -14.77
CA LEU A 58 -0.46 2.31 -15.66
C LEU A 58 -0.63 2.57 -17.16
N THR A 59 -1.70 3.24 -17.56
CA THR A 59 -2.01 3.55 -18.97
C THR A 59 -1.76 5.01 -19.33
N LEU A 60 -1.22 5.81 -18.40
CA LEU A 60 -0.90 7.22 -18.59
C LEU A 60 0.59 7.38 -18.92
N PRO A 61 0.98 8.46 -19.63
CA PRO A 61 2.39 8.82 -19.80
C PRO A 61 3.09 8.94 -18.43
N GLY A 62 4.23 8.27 -18.27
CA GLY A 62 4.95 8.24 -17.00
C GLY A 62 4.41 7.24 -15.97
N GLY A 63 3.48 6.36 -16.36
CA GLY A 63 3.02 5.25 -15.53
C GLY A 63 4.15 4.33 -15.10
N TRP A 64 4.05 3.80 -13.89
CA TRP A 64 5.09 2.93 -13.33
C TRP A 64 4.53 1.90 -12.36
N THR A 65 5.30 0.84 -12.14
CA THR A 65 5.05 -0.18 -11.12
C THR A 65 6.32 -0.42 -10.32
N ARG A 66 6.19 -0.48 -8.99
CA ARG A 66 7.26 -0.90 -8.09
C ARG A 66 6.72 -1.97 -7.15
N SER A 67 7.39 -3.11 -7.14
CA SER A 67 7.15 -4.20 -6.18
C SER A 67 8.40 -4.36 -5.32
N ALA A 68 8.26 -4.23 -4.00
CA ALA A 68 9.36 -4.39 -3.07
C ALA A 68 8.83 -4.79 -1.70
N ARG A 69 9.70 -5.33 -0.85
CA ARG A 69 9.35 -5.52 0.56
C ARG A 69 9.14 -4.16 1.24
N VAL A 70 8.27 -4.11 2.23
CA VAL A 70 8.00 -2.89 3.00
C VAL A 70 9.29 -2.28 3.58
N ALA A 71 10.24 -3.10 4.02
CA ALA A 71 11.56 -2.62 4.47
C ALA A 71 12.30 -1.79 3.40
N GLN A 72 12.25 -2.23 2.13
CA GLN A 72 12.91 -1.56 1.02
C GLN A 72 12.17 -0.28 0.59
N TRP A 73 10.85 -0.26 0.74
CA TRP A 73 10.05 0.96 0.58
C TRP A 73 10.42 2.02 1.62
N ARG A 74 10.56 1.63 2.89
CA ARG A 74 10.97 2.53 3.98
C ARG A 74 12.37 3.11 3.76
N GLN A 75 13.29 2.34 3.17
CA GLN A 75 14.66 2.81 2.84
C GLN A 75 14.72 3.76 1.64
N ARG A 76 13.74 3.68 0.73
CA ARG A 76 13.65 4.53 -0.46
C ARG A 76 12.24 5.09 -0.56
N PRO A 77 11.92 6.10 0.26
CA PRO A 77 10.62 6.76 0.26
C PRO A 77 10.30 7.33 -1.12
N MET A 78 9.01 7.37 -1.43
CA MET A 78 8.49 7.88 -2.69
C MET A 78 7.18 8.58 -2.40
N GLU A 79 6.96 9.69 -3.10
CA GLU A 79 5.69 10.40 -3.09
C GLU A 79 4.88 10.03 -4.32
N LEU A 80 3.57 9.84 -4.13
CA LEU A 80 2.63 9.55 -5.20
C LEU A 80 2.01 10.85 -5.70
N PRO A 81 1.82 11.03 -7.03
CA PRO A 81 1.08 12.17 -7.56
C PRO A 81 -0.34 12.22 -6.98
N ALA A 82 -0.82 13.42 -6.65
CA ALA A 82 -2.11 13.61 -5.98
C ALA A 82 -3.32 13.49 -6.91
N ASP A 83 -3.10 13.45 -8.22
CA ASP A 83 -4.11 13.49 -9.28
C ASP A 83 -4.08 12.24 -10.18
N VAL A 84 -3.19 11.28 -9.90
CA VAL A 84 -3.03 10.05 -10.68
C VAL A 84 -3.59 8.84 -9.92
N PRO A 85 -4.38 7.96 -10.56
CA PRO A 85 -4.87 6.74 -9.93
C PRO A 85 -3.73 5.77 -9.62
N ALA A 86 -3.91 4.99 -8.54
CA ALA A 86 -2.97 3.95 -8.17
C ALA A 86 -3.71 2.70 -7.69
N VAL A 87 -3.10 1.54 -7.95
CA VAL A 87 -3.50 0.25 -7.40
C VAL A 87 -2.41 -0.22 -6.45
N PHE A 88 -2.83 -0.66 -5.27
CA PHE A 88 -1.96 -1.23 -4.25
C PHE A 88 -2.25 -2.71 -4.12
N ALA A 89 -1.19 -3.51 -3.96
CA ALA A 89 -1.31 -4.94 -3.71
C ALA A 89 -0.35 -5.35 -2.59
N LEU A 90 -0.83 -6.09 -1.60
CA LEU A 90 0.01 -6.67 -0.56
C LEU A 90 -0.05 -8.20 -0.59
N LEU A 91 1.09 -8.83 -0.34
CA LEU A 91 1.21 -10.27 -0.12
C LEU A 91 2.12 -10.47 1.10
N ALA A 92 1.57 -11.02 2.18
CA ALA A 92 2.34 -11.34 3.37
C ALA A 92 3.32 -12.49 3.07
N GLY A 93 4.58 -12.31 3.47
CA GLY A 93 5.69 -13.26 3.24
C GLY A 93 5.74 -14.39 4.25
#